data_AF-A0A0K9P875-F1
#
_entry.id   AF-A0A0K9P875-F1
#
_cell.length_a   1.000
_cell.length_b   1.000
_cell.length_c   1.000
_cell.angle_alpha   90.00
_cell.angle_beta   90.00
_cell.angle_gamma   90.00
#
_symmetry.space_group_name_H-M   'P 1'
#
loop_
_entity.id
_entity.type
_entity.pdbx_description
1 polymer ?
#
loop_
_entity_poly.entity_id
_entity_poly.type
_entity_poly.pdbx_seq_one_letter_code
_entity_poly.pdbx_strand_id
1 'polypeptide(L)'
;MFKDWPDLKRNDQFGFWKHEWNHHGTCSPWYNNPKMYFQKTLSLKRHFNIFNVLKDKGISPSRNFILKDRFISAISTFPGSTILICQKRRNENNVFEDYISEIRICLNMNLHPTVCIKKQMWEQFQI
;
A
#
# COMPACT_ATOMS: atom_id res chain seq x y z
N MET A 1 9.81 -9.57 -9.05
CA MET A 1 9.91 -8.11 -8.90
C MET A 1 9.24 -7.38 -10.05
N PHE A 2 9.71 -7.51 -11.30
CA PHE A 2 9.13 -6.83 -12.47
C PHE A 2 7.60 -6.88 -12.57
N LYS A 3 6.97 -8.04 -12.36
CA LYS A 3 5.51 -8.19 -12.39
C LYS A 3 4.81 -7.65 -11.13
N ASP A 4 5.43 -7.83 -9.97
CA ASP A 4 4.76 -7.69 -8.67
C ASP A 4 4.99 -6.33 -8.00
N TRP A 5 6.05 -5.63 -8.39
CA TRP A 5 6.43 -4.34 -7.84
C TRP A 5 7.03 -3.43 -8.93
N PRO A 6 6.26 -3.10 -9.99
CA PRO A 6 6.74 -2.22 -11.05
C PRO A 6 6.73 -0.74 -10.64
N ASP A 7 7.62 0.05 -11.23
CA ASP A 7 7.51 1.50 -11.30
C ASP A 7 6.44 1.89 -12.32
N LEU A 8 5.35 2.50 -11.82
CA LEU A 8 4.22 2.96 -12.62
C LEU A 8 4.36 4.40 -13.12
N LYS A 9 5.39 5.15 -12.68
CA LYS A 9 5.56 6.57 -12.99
C LYS A 9 6.59 6.80 -14.08
N ARG A 10 7.79 6.22 -13.95
CA ARG A 10 8.92 6.49 -14.85
C ARG A 10 9.31 5.27 -15.68
N ASN A 11 8.71 4.12 -15.40
CA ASN A 11 9.09 2.83 -15.97
C ASN A 11 10.58 2.47 -15.73
N ASP A 12 11.22 3.07 -14.71
CA ASP A 12 12.58 2.77 -14.30
C ASP A 12 12.56 1.83 -13.10
N GLN A 13 12.48 0.55 -13.41
CA GLN A 13 12.27 -0.51 -12.43
C GLN A 13 13.41 -0.57 -11.40
N PHE A 14 14.66 -0.53 -11.87
CA PHE A 14 15.82 -0.65 -11.00
C PHE A 14 16.05 0.63 -10.18
N GLY A 15 15.90 1.81 -10.79
CA GLY A 15 16.01 3.09 -10.07
C GLY A 15 14.97 3.18 -8.95
N PHE A 16 13.74 2.76 -9.22
CA PHE A 16 12.69 2.69 -8.22
C PHE A 16 13.04 1.72 -7.08
N TRP A 17 13.45 0.48 -7.36
CA TRP A 17 13.82 -0.46 -6.29
C TRP A 17 15.03 0.03 -5.47
N LYS A 18 16.01 0.66 -6.11
CA LYS A 18 17.14 1.28 -5.41
C LYS A 18 16.68 2.41 -4.48
N HIS A 19 15.73 3.24 -4.92
CA HIS A 19 15.14 4.30 -4.10
C HIS A 19 14.46 3.73 -2.85
N GLU A 20 13.57 2.73 -3.03
CA GLU A 20 12.85 2.06 -1.94
C GLU A 20 13.80 1.38 -0.95
N TRP A 21 14.85 0.71 -1.44
CA TRP A 21 15.87 0.13 -0.58
C TRP A 21 16.57 1.20 0.27
N ASN A 22 17.06 2.27 -0.37
CA ASN A 22 17.84 3.30 0.31
C ASN A 22 17.02 4.08 1.36
N HIS A 23 15.73 4.33 1.10
CA HIS A 23 14.87 5.11 2.00
C HIS A 23 14.13 4.28 3.04
N HIS A 24 13.83 3.01 2.75
CA HIS A 24 12.97 2.18 3.60
C HIS A 24 13.61 0.85 3.97
N GLY A 25 14.29 0.18 3.02
CA GLY A 25 14.94 -1.11 3.27
C GLY A 25 16.07 -1.06 4.30
N THR A 26 16.88 0.00 4.26
CA THR A 26 18.00 0.26 5.20
C THR A 26 17.54 0.47 6.65
N CYS A 27 16.27 0.78 6.89
CA CYS A 27 15.67 0.92 8.22
C CYS A 27 14.93 -0.35 8.68
N SER A 28 14.94 -1.42 7.87
CA SER A 28 14.24 -2.67 8.18
C SER A 28 15.11 -3.62 9.03
N PRO A 29 14.54 -4.68 9.63
CA PRO A 29 15.31 -5.74 10.28
C PRO A 29 16.34 -6.42 9.36
N TRP A 30 16.24 -6.25 8.04
CA TRP A 30 17.18 -6.78 7.04
C TRP A 30 18.05 -5.67 6.42
N TYR A 31 18.38 -4.63 7.18
CA TYR A 31 19.13 -3.45 6.72
C TYR A 31 20.45 -3.74 5.98
N ASN A 32 21.08 -4.89 6.22
CA ASN A 32 22.32 -5.32 5.57
C ASN A 32 22.10 -6.34 4.44
N ASN A 33 20.85 -6.67 4.12
CA ASN A 33 20.48 -7.71 3.16
C ASN A 33 19.31 -7.27 2.26
N PRO A 34 19.60 -6.53 1.17
CA PRO A 34 18.60 -6.10 0.20
C PRO A 34 17.77 -7.25 -0.36
N LYS A 35 18.43 -8.38 -0.65
CA LYS A 35 17.77 -9.56 -1.20
C LYS A 35 16.68 -10.08 -0.25
N MET A 36 16.97 -10.18 1.04
CA MET A 36 15.99 -10.61 2.06
C MET A 36 14.84 -9.62 2.20
N TYR A 37 15.13 -8.31 2.21
CA TYR A 37 14.08 -7.27 2.23
C TYR A 37 13.08 -7.45 1.08
N PHE A 38 13.58 -7.54 -0.16
CA PHE A 38 12.69 -7.72 -1.32
C PHE A 38 11.96 -9.07 -1.31
N GLN A 39 12.62 -10.16 -0.92
CA GLN A 39 11.98 -11.48 -0.82
C GLN A 39 10.85 -11.48 0.21
N LYS A 40 11.07 -10.88 1.39
CA LYS A 40 10.05 -10.76 2.43
C LYS A 40 8.88 -9.90 1.96
N THR A 41 9.14 -8.73 1.37
CA THR A 41 8.07 -7.85 0.86
C THR A 41 7.21 -8.53 -0.22
N LEU A 42 7.82 -9.25 -1.16
CA LEU A 42 7.06 -10.00 -2.18
C LEU A 42 6.30 -11.20 -1.58
N SER A 43 6.82 -11.82 -0.52
CA SER A 43 6.10 -12.85 0.21
C SER A 43 4.86 -12.27 0.91
N LEU A 44 4.99 -11.10 1.53
CA LEU A 44 3.89 -10.40 2.20
C LEU A 44 2.82 -9.98 1.20
N LYS A 45 3.21 -9.43 0.03
CA LYS A 45 2.26 -9.09 -1.04
C LYS A 45 1.41 -10.31 -1.48
N ARG A 46 2.05 -11.48 -1.61
CA ARG A 46 1.35 -12.71 -2.00
C ARG A 46 0.43 -13.23 -0.88
N HIS A 47 0.89 -13.16 0.36
CA HIS A 47 0.12 -13.59 1.53
C HIS A 47 -1.10 -12.69 1.78
N PHE A 48 -0.91 -11.37 1.75
CA PHE A 48 -1.97 -10.38 1.88
C PHE A 48 -2.51 -9.96 0.52
N ASN A 49 -3.13 -10.90 -0.20
CA ASN A 49 -3.67 -10.63 -1.53
C ASN A 49 -4.97 -9.79 -1.45
N ILE A 50 -4.81 -8.47 -1.36
CA ILE A 50 -5.90 -7.48 -1.30
C ILE A 50 -6.85 -7.60 -2.49
N PHE A 51 -6.33 -7.90 -3.67
CA PHE A 51 -7.17 -8.01 -4.86
C PHE A 51 -8.17 -9.16 -4.72
N ASN A 52 -7.72 -10.33 -4.27
CA ASN A 52 -8.62 -11.48 -4.06
C ASN A 52 -9.65 -11.19 -2.97
N VAL A 53 -9.22 -10.62 -1.84
CA VAL A 53 -10.14 -10.27 -0.74
C VAL A 53 -11.23 -9.30 -1.19
N LEU A 54 -10.88 -8.27 -1.95
CA LEU A 54 -11.85 -7.34 -2.51
C LEU A 54 -12.76 -8.02 -3.52
N LYS A 55 -12.20 -8.86 -4.41
CA LYS A 55 -12.96 -9.60 -5.42
C LYS A 55 -13.99 -10.54 -4.80
N ASP A 56 -13.65 -11.24 -3.71
CA ASP A 56 -14.55 -12.13 -2.98
C ASP A 56 -15.73 -11.38 -2.33
N LYS A 57 -15.59 -10.06 -2.14
CA LYS A 57 -16.67 -9.15 -1.70
C LYS A 57 -17.38 -8.44 -2.87
N GLY A 58 -17.13 -8.90 -4.09
CA GLY A 58 -17.68 -8.32 -5.31
C GLY A 58 -17.16 -6.91 -5.61
N ILE A 59 -15.93 -6.59 -5.17
CA ILE A 59 -15.28 -5.30 -5.39
C ILE A 59 -14.10 -5.51 -6.34
N SER A 60 -14.17 -4.91 -7.52
CA SER A 60 -13.10 -4.89 -8.50
C SER A 60 -12.82 -3.46 -8.96
N PRO A 61 -11.60 -3.14 -9.41
CA PRO A 61 -11.31 -1.85 -10.03
C PRO A 61 -12.30 -1.58 -11.17
N SER A 62 -13.01 -0.46 -11.10
CA SER A 62 -13.96 -0.03 -12.13
C SER A 62 -14.12 1.50 -12.09
N ARG A 63 -14.85 2.07 -13.05
CA ARG A 63 -15.23 3.50 -13.03
C ARG A 63 -16.42 3.78 -12.12
N ASN A 64 -17.05 2.75 -11.54
CA ASN A 64 -18.22 2.91 -10.69
C ASN A 64 -17.80 3.30 -9.27
N PHE A 65 -18.56 4.21 -8.66
CA PHE A 65 -18.36 4.55 -7.26
C PHE A 65 -18.72 3.37 -6.35
N ILE A 66 -17.94 3.23 -5.29
CA ILE A 66 -18.23 2.31 -4.20
C ILE A 66 -18.52 3.08 -2.93
N LEU A 67 -19.55 2.64 -2.19
CA LEU A 67 -19.82 3.18 -0.87
C LEU A 67 -18.63 2.94 0.06
N LYS A 68 -18.20 4.00 0.74
CA LYS A 68 -17.06 3.97 1.67
C LYS A 68 -17.18 2.84 2.69
N ASP A 69 -18.34 2.68 3.31
CA ASP A 69 -18.56 1.67 4.34
C ASP A 69 -18.51 0.25 3.78
N ARG A 70 -18.98 0.05 2.54
CA ARG A 70 -18.84 -1.23 1.83
C ARG A 70 -17.36 -1.57 1.62
N PHE A 71 -16.55 -0.59 1.22
CA PHE A 71 -15.11 -0.81 1.03
C PHE A 71 -14.39 -1.09 2.34
N ILE A 72 -14.68 -0.31 3.40
CA ILE A 72 -14.11 -0.49 4.73
C ILE A 72 -14.47 -1.88 5.29
N SER A 73 -15.72 -2.30 5.15
CA SER A 73 -16.19 -3.64 5.57
C SER A 73 -15.51 -4.77 4.80
N ALA A 74 -15.17 -4.57 3.53
CA ALA A 74 -14.43 -5.58 2.78
C ALA A 74 -12.98 -5.73 3.28
N ILE A 75 -12.29 -4.62 3.51
CA ILE A 75 -10.89 -4.65 3.96
C ILE A 75 -10.71 -4.94 5.45
N SER A 76 -11.75 -4.78 6.28
CA SER A 76 -11.71 -5.15 7.70
C SER A 76 -11.58 -6.65 7.94
N THR A 77 -11.70 -7.47 6.89
CA THR A 77 -11.41 -8.90 6.93
C THR A 77 -9.91 -9.22 7.04
N PHE A 78 -9.04 -8.25 6.74
CA PHE A 78 -7.60 -8.42 6.96
C PHE A 78 -7.29 -8.47 8.45
N PRO A 79 -6.43 -9.41 8.90
CA PRO A 79 -5.98 -9.40 10.29
C PRO A 79 -5.25 -8.10 10.62
N GLY A 80 -5.42 -7.62 11.86
CA GLY A 80 -4.92 -6.31 12.28
C GLY A 80 -5.81 -5.17 11.78
N SER A 81 -5.22 -4.06 11.37
CA SER A 81 -5.96 -2.94 10.77
C SER A 81 -5.28 -2.43 9.50
N THR A 82 -6.05 -1.78 8.64
CA THR A 82 -5.58 -1.21 7.37
C THR A 82 -5.74 0.30 7.35
N ILE A 83 -4.83 1.02 6.69
CA ILE A 83 -5.02 2.44 6.36
C ILE A 83 -5.39 2.54 4.87
N LEU A 84 -6.49 3.24 4.60
CA LEU A 84 -6.90 3.61 3.25
C LEU A 84 -6.37 5.02 2.92
N ILE A 85 -5.63 5.14 1.82
CA ILE A 85 -5.18 6.43 1.28
C ILE A 85 -5.99 6.73 0.01
N CYS A 86 -6.66 7.87 0.01
CA CYS A 86 -7.40 8.38 -1.13
C CYS A 86 -6.71 9.61 -1.72
N GLN A 87 -6.85 9.78 -3.03
CA GLN A 87 -6.43 10.97 -3.76
C GLN A 87 -7.59 11.50 -4.58
N LYS A 88 -7.48 12.76 -5.00
CA LYS A 88 -8.46 13.40 -5.89
C LYS A 88 -7.95 13.42 -7.31
N ARG A 89 -8.86 13.22 -8.26
CA ARG A 89 -8.62 13.48 -9.69
C ARG A 89 -9.79 14.24 -10.27
N ARG A 90 -9.58 14.91 -11.41
CA ARG A 90 -10.68 15.47 -12.21
C ARG A 90 -11.16 14.38 -13.18
N ASN A 91 -12.47 14.21 -13.29
CA ASN A 91 -13.08 13.34 -14.29
C ASN A 91 -13.23 14.05 -15.65
N GLU A 92 -13.82 13.36 -16.61
CA GLU A 92 -14.05 13.85 -17.97
C GLU A 92 -14.89 15.15 -18.01
N ASN A 93 -15.72 15.39 -16.97
CA ASN A 93 -16.54 16.58 -16.80
C ASN A 93 -15.89 17.65 -15.90
N ASN A 94 -14.59 17.56 -15.64
CA ASN A 94 -13.84 18.48 -14.80
C ASN A 94 -14.29 18.52 -13.32
N VAL A 95 -15.02 17.50 -12.86
CA VAL A 95 -15.47 17.35 -11.46
C VAL A 95 -14.44 16.56 -10.67
N PHE A 96 -14.19 16.96 -9.41
CA PHE A 96 -13.28 16.22 -8.52
C PHE A 96 -13.93 14.93 -8.02
N GLU A 97 -13.21 13.82 -8.19
CA GLU A 97 -13.56 12.50 -7.68
C GLU A 97 -12.44 11.97 -6.80
N ASP A 98 -12.83 11.38 -5.66
CA ASP A 98 -11.91 10.60 -4.84
C ASP A 98 -11.69 9.22 -5.46
N TYR A 99 -10.44 8.77 -5.48
CA TYR A 99 -10.07 7.41 -5.83
C TYR A 99 -9.08 6.86 -4.80
N ILE A 100 -9.08 5.54 -4.65
CA ILE A 100 -8.18 4.85 -3.72
C ILE A 100 -6.82 4.74 -4.39
N SER A 101 -5.79 5.34 -3.78
CA SER A 101 -4.42 5.29 -4.29
C SER A 101 -3.58 4.23 -3.62
N GLU A 102 -3.76 4.00 -2.31
CA GLU A 102 -3.01 2.99 -1.56
C GLU A 102 -3.86 2.35 -0.46
N ILE A 103 -3.54 1.09 -0.16
CA ILE A 103 -4.03 0.37 1.02
C ILE A 103 -2.78 -0.10 1.76
N ARG A 104 -2.63 0.33 3.02
CA ARG A 104 -1.48 -0.01 3.85
C ARG A 104 -1.88 -1.02 4.91
N ILE A 105 -1.10 -2.09 5.02
CA ILE A 105 -1.23 -3.12 6.06
C ILE A 105 -0.07 -2.90 7.04
N CYS A 106 -0.38 -2.83 8.33
CA CYS A 106 0.65 -2.63 9.35
C CYS A 106 1.07 -3.97 9.95
N LEU A 107 2.39 -4.13 10.05
CA LEU A 107 3.03 -5.33 10.58
C LEU A 107 3.99 -4.93 11.70
N ASN A 108 4.18 -5.81 12.68
CA ASN A 108 5.28 -5.67 13.64
C ASN A 108 6.62 -6.15 13.03
N MET A 109 7.71 -6.06 13.80
CA MET A 109 9.04 -6.47 13.34
C MET A 109 9.16 -7.96 13.01
N ASN A 110 8.23 -8.79 13.52
CA ASN A 110 8.13 -10.21 13.19
C ASN A 110 7.24 -10.49 11.98
N LEU A 111 6.82 -9.43 11.26
CA LEU A 111 5.92 -9.48 10.11
C LEU A 111 4.50 -9.99 10.43
N HIS A 112 4.09 -9.94 11.70
CA HIS A 112 2.71 -10.27 12.06
C HIS A 112 1.82 -9.02 11.97
N PRO A 113 0.57 -9.17 11.49
CA PRO A 113 -0.41 -8.09 11.46
C PRO A 113 -0.60 -7.43 12.83
N THR A 114 -0.69 -6.11 12.82
CA THR A 114 -0.89 -5.31 14.03
C THR A 114 -1.78 -4.10 13.75
N VAL A 115 -2.12 -3.35 14.80
CA VAL A 115 -2.85 -2.09 14.69
C VAL A 115 -1.96 -1.04 14.03
N CYS A 116 -2.51 -0.35 13.03
CA CYS A 116 -1.88 0.75 12.34
C CYS A 116 -1.95 1.99 13.22
N ILE A 117 -0.81 2.35 13.79
CA ILE A 117 -0.67 3.60 14.52
C ILE A 117 -0.56 4.71 13.49
N LYS A 118 -1.61 5.52 13.34
CA LYS A 118 -1.50 6.78 12.60
C LYS A 118 -0.58 7.70 13.40
N LYS A 119 0.69 7.79 13.00
CA LYS A 119 1.54 8.87 13.50
C LYS A 119 0.93 10.19 13.02
N GLN A 120 0.56 11.10 13.92
CA GLN A 120 0.44 12.51 13.58
C GLN A 120 1.84 12.98 13.19
N MET A 121 2.14 12.97 11.89
CA MET A 121 3.40 13.47 11.36
C MET A 121 3.05 14.56 10.36
N TRP A 122 2.97 15.82 10.86
CA TRP A 122 3.56 17.04 10.30
C TRP A 122 3.09 18.29 11.09
N GLU A 123 3.62 18.50 12.30
CA GLU A 123 3.66 19.85 12.92
C GLU A 123 5.04 20.21 13.51
N GLN A 124 6.09 19.40 13.35
CA GLN A 124 7.36 19.66 14.09
C GLN A 124 8.65 19.57 13.28
N PHE A 125 8.66 20.05 12.04
CA PHE A 125 9.92 20.43 11.40
C PHE A 125 9.79 21.82 10.76
N GLN A 126 9.74 22.84 11.63
CA GLN A 126 10.40 24.11 11.32
C GLN A 126 11.79 24.04 11.93
N ILE A 127 12.80 23.90 11.06
CA ILE A 127 14.14 24.44 11.30
C ILE A 127 14.34 25.45 10.18
#